data_AF-A0AAE1E981-F1
#
_entry.id   AF-A0AAE1E981-F1
#
_cell.length_a   1.000
_cell.length_b   1.000
_cell.length_c   1.000
_cell.angle_alpha   90.00
_cell.angle_beta   90.00
_cell.angle_gamma   90.00
#
_symmetry.space_group_name_H-M   'P 1'
#
loop_
_entity.id
_entity.type
_entity.pdbx_description
1 polymer ?
#
loop_
_entity_poly.entity_id
_entity_poly.type
_entity_poly.pdbx_seq_one_letter_code
_entity_poly.pdbx_strand_id
1 'polypeptide(L)'
;MIGIRLLLGITNTVATVPGMIAPTIASALTPEGTAEEWRNVFYLCTAVALLGMFQFIFMSDGELQSWAVPPTGNLQLDVEGSNVKDTEGSSDLLGKEKNRV
;
A
#
# COMPACT_ATOMS: atom_id res chain seq x y z
N MET A 1 4.10 -17.97 -6.14
CA MET A 1 3.50 -17.34 -7.35
C MET A 1 1.96 -17.25 -7.32
N ILE A 2 1.25 -18.04 -6.50
CA ILE A 2 -0.24 -18.02 -6.46
C ILE A 2 -0.84 -16.91 -5.57
N GLY A 3 -0.15 -16.50 -4.50
CA GLY A 3 -0.70 -15.57 -3.49
C GLY A 3 -1.04 -14.17 -4.01
N ILE A 4 -0.21 -13.61 -4.89
CA ILE A 4 -0.44 -12.26 -5.43
C ILE A 4 -1.72 -12.17 -6.27
N ARG A 5 -2.08 -13.26 -6.97
CA ARG A 5 -3.28 -13.32 -7.83
C ARG A 5 -4.56 -13.37 -7.01
N LEU A 6 -4.55 -14.06 -5.87
CA LEU A 6 -5.69 -14.13 -4.97
C LEU A 6 -5.99 -12.77 -4.33
N LEU A 7 -4.94 -12.05 -3.89
CA LEU A 7 -5.08 -10.70 -3.34
C LEU A 7 -5.70 -9.72 -4.35
N LEU A 8 -5.21 -9.75 -5.60
CA LEU A 8 -5.74 -8.93 -6.70
C LEU A 8 -7.19 -9.31 -7.06
N GLY A 9 -7.54 -10.59 -7.01
CA GLY A 9 -8.92 -11.04 -7.26
C GLY A 9 -9.92 -10.58 -6.18
N ILE A 10 -9.54 -10.70 -4.90
CA ILE A 10 -10.39 -10.29 -3.78
C ILE A 10 -10.58 -8.77 -3.78
N THR A 11 -9.52 -8.00 -3.93
CA THR A 11 -9.61 -6.52 -3.97
C THR A 11 -10.46 -6.02 -5.14
N ASN A 12 -10.36 -6.64 -6.32
CA ASN A 12 -11.21 -6.27 -7.47
C ASN A 12 -12.69 -6.56 -7.20
N THR A 13 -13.00 -7.68 -6.54
CA THR A 13 -14.39 -8.03 -6.18
C THR A 13 -14.97 -7.02 -5.19
N VAL A 14 -14.20 -6.63 -4.17
CA VAL A 14 -14.65 -5.61 -3.20
C VAL A 14 -14.79 -4.24 -3.86
N ALA A 15 -13.93 -3.90 -4.82
CA ALA A 15 -13.99 -2.61 -5.54
C ALA A 15 -15.18 -2.50 -6.50
N THR A 16 -15.65 -3.62 -7.07
CA THR A 16 -16.75 -3.61 -8.04
C THR A 16 -18.12 -3.48 -7.40
N VAL A 17 -18.31 -3.92 -6.15
CA VAL A 17 -19.61 -3.84 -5.44
C VAL A 17 -20.10 -2.40 -5.28
N PRO A 18 -19.31 -1.44 -4.74
CA PRO A 18 -19.73 -0.03 -4.69
C PRO A 18 -19.97 0.55 -6.08
N GLY A 19 -19.19 0.14 -7.07
CA GLY A 19 -19.35 0.56 -8.47
C GLY A 19 -20.69 0.15 -9.09
N MET A 20 -21.25 -0.99 -8.67
CA MET A 20 -22.60 -1.42 -9.09
C MET A 20 -23.71 -0.67 -8.37
N ILE A 21 -23.50 -0.28 -7.10
CA ILE A 21 -24.51 0.39 -6.28
C ILE A 21 -24.59 1.89 -6.59
N ALA A 22 -23.47 2.53 -6.94
CA ALA A 22 -23.38 3.96 -7.16
C ALA A 22 -24.39 4.52 -8.20
N PRO A 23 -24.60 3.89 -9.39
CA PRO A 23 -25.59 4.36 -10.35
C PRO A 23 -27.03 4.28 -9.83
N THR A 24 -27.35 3.27 -9.02
CA THR A 24 -28.69 3.10 -8.44
C THR A 24 -28.99 4.22 -7.45
N ILE A 25 -28.04 4.55 -6.59
CA ILE A 25 -28.16 5.65 -5.63
C ILE A 25 -28.23 6.99 -6.37
N ALA A 26 -27.37 7.21 -7.37
CA ALA A 26 -27.38 8.44 -8.16
C ALA A 26 -28.74 8.63 -8.84
N SER A 27 -29.28 7.58 -9.48
CA SER A 27 -30.59 7.62 -10.12
C SER A 27 -31.74 7.90 -9.16
N ALA A 28 -31.66 7.42 -7.91
CA ALA A 28 -32.67 7.68 -6.90
C ALA A 28 -32.60 9.12 -6.33
N LEU A 29 -31.40 9.71 -6.30
CA LEU A 29 -31.18 11.06 -5.78
C LEU A 29 -31.43 12.17 -6.82
N THR A 30 -31.36 11.86 -8.11
CA THR A 30 -31.54 12.84 -9.19
C THR A 30 -32.75 12.51 -10.10
N PRO A 31 -33.99 12.47 -9.58
CA PRO A 31 -35.17 12.19 -10.39
C PRO A 31 -35.42 13.25 -11.48
N GLU A 32 -35.19 14.52 -11.17
CA GLU A 32 -35.42 15.64 -12.10
C GLU A 32 -34.10 16.16 -12.73
N GLY A 33 -32.95 15.65 -12.26
CA GLY A 33 -31.63 15.96 -12.81
C GLY A 33 -31.15 17.38 -12.49
N THR A 34 -31.68 18.01 -11.44
CA THR A 34 -31.38 19.42 -11.14
C THR A 34 -30.00 19.59 -10.49
N ALA A 35 -29.41 20.78 -10.61
CA ALA A 35 -28.09 21.07 -10.03
C ALA A 35 -28.07 20.92 -8.49
N GLU A 36 -29.21 21.11 -7.83
CA GLU A 36 -29.36 20.91 -6.39
C GLU A 36 -29.29 19.42 -5.99
N GLU A 37 -29.94 18.55 -6.75
CA GLU A 37 -29.89 17.10 -6.51
C GLU A 37 -28.47 16.55 -6.70
N TRP A 38 -27.75 17.02 -7.73
CA TRP A 38 -26.35 16.66 -7.95
C TRP A 38 -25.42 17.07 -6.80
N ARG A 39 -25.69 18.21 -6.15
CA ARG A 39 -24.94 18.64 -4.97
C ARG A 39 -25.06 17.61 -3.84
N ASN A 40 -26.24 17.01 -3.65
CA ASN A 40 -26.44 15.96 -2.66
C ASN A 40 -25.67 14.68 -3.00
N VAL A 41 -25.58 14.31 -4.29
CA VAL A 41 -24.74 13.18 -4.74
C VAL A 41 -23.27 13.40 -4.40
N PHE A 42 -22.73 14.61 -4.65
CA PHE A 42 -21.35 14.92 -4.32
C PHE A 42 -21.06 14.92 -2.81
N TYR A 43 -22.01 15.39 -1.99
CA TYR A 43 -21.88 15.26 -0.53
C TYR A 43 -21.84 13.80 -0.08
N LEU A 44 -22.67 12.93 -0.68
CA LEU A 44 -22.64 11.50 -0.38
C LEU A 44 -21.30 10.86 -0.79
N CYS A 45 -20.80 11.16 -2.00
CA CYS A 45 -19.50 10.68 -2.46
C CYS A 45 -18.37 11.08 -1.50
N THR A 46 -18.40 12.33 -1.03
CA THR A 46 -17.41 12.85 -0.07
C THR A 46 -17.52 12.13 1.27
N ALA A 47 -18.73 11.90 1.77
CA ALA A 47 -18.95 11.15 3.02
C ALA A 47 -18.39 9.72 2.94
N VAL A 48 -18.64 9.01 1.82
CA VAL A 48 -18.10 7.66 1.60
C VAL A 48 -16.57 7.67 1.50
N ALA A 49 -15.99 8.65 0.80
CA ALA A 49 -14.54 8.79 0.68
C ALA A 49 -13.88 9.07 2.06
N LEU A 50 -14.49 9.91 2.89
CA LEU A 50 -14.03 10.17 4.25
C LEU A 50 -14.11 8.91 5.12
N LEU A 51 -15.20 8.13 5.03
CA LEU A 51 -15.30 6.85 5.74
C LEU A 51 -14.19 5.88 5.32
N GLY A 52 -13.88 5.79 4.02
CA GLY A 52 -12.76 4.99 3.52
C GLY A 52 -11.41 5.47 4.06
N MET A 53 -11.21 6.79 4.12
CA MET A 53 -10.01 7.39 4.72
C MET A 53 -9.88 7.02 6.19
N PHE A 54 -10.95 7.16 6.98
CA PHE A 54 -10.93 6.78 8.40
C PHE A 54 -10.62 5.29 8.58
N GLN A 55 -11.29 4.42 7.83
CA GLN A 55 -11.03 2.99 7.89
C GLN A 55 -9.56 2.66 7.59
N PHE A 56 -8.98 3.30 6.56
CA PHE A 56 -7.57 3.13 6.23
C PHE A 56 -6.66 3.61 7.36
N ILE A 57 -6.91 4.78 7.95
CA ILE A 57 -6.09 5.30 9.07
C ILE A 57 -6.13 4.37 10.28
N PHE A 58 -7.28 3.77 10.61
CA PHE A 58 -7.40 2.89 11.77
C PHE A 58 -6.87 1.47 11.54
N MET A 59 -6.94 0.96 10.30
CA MET A 59 -6.62 -0.45 10.00
C MET A 59 -5.33 -0.64 9.19
N SER A 60 -4.68 0.43 8.74
CA SER A 60 -3.44 0.31 7.97
C SER A 60 -2.27 -0.02 8.88
N ASP A 61 -1.65 -1.17 8.62
CA ASP A 61 -0.33 -1.52 9.12
C ASP A 61 0.61 -1.72 7.91
N GLY A 62 1.84 -1.23 8.02
CA GLY A 62 2.84 -1.18 6.95
C GLY A 62 3.90 -2.27 7.02
N GLU A 63 3.79 -3.24 7.94
CA GLU A 63 4.81 -4.29 8.08
C GLU A 63 4.90 -5.21 6.87
N LEU A 64 6.15 -5.46 6.43
CA LEU A 64 6.45 -6.40 5.35
C LEU A 64 6.02 -7.80 5.76
N GLN A 65 4.99 -8.30 5.09
CA GLN A 65 4.46 -9.62 5.38
C GLN A 65 5.46 -10.72 4.98
N SER A 66 5.50 -11.80 5.74
CA SER A 66 6.46 -12.91 5.54
C SER A 66 6.37 -13.56 4.15
N TRP A 67 5.21 -13.50 3.48
CA TRP A 67 5.01 -13.98 2.12
C TRP A 67 5.56 -13.05 1.02
N ALA A 68 5.89 -11.80 1.37
CA ALA A 68 6.43 -10.79 0.47
C ALA A 68 7.96 -10.70 0.50
N VAL A 69 8.64 -11.46 1.37
CA VAL A 69 10.11 -11.51 1.45
C VAL A 69 10.65 -12.27 0.23
N PRO A 70 11.47 -11.64 -0.63
CA PRO A 70 12.11 -12.35 -1.73
C PRO A 70 13.11 -13.38 -1.17
N PRO A 71 13.18 -14.60 -1.72
CA PRO A 71 14.17 -15.58 -1.27
C PRO A 71 15.58 -15.03 -1.54
N THR A 72 16.34 -14.77 -0.48
CA THR A 72 17.72 -14.24 -0.51
C THR A 72 18.75 -15.22 -1.10
N GLY A 73 18.30 -16.26 -1.81
CA GLY A 73 19.13 -17.41 -2.18
C GLY A 73 19.86 -17.34 -3.51
N ASN A 74 19.62 -16.38 -4.41
CA ASN A 74 20.33 -16.32 -5.72
C ASN A 74 20.03 -15.05 -6.54
N LEU A 75 19.74 -13.92 -5.88
CA LEU A 75 19.67 -12.61 -6.52
C LEU A 75 21.05 -11.94 -6.47
N GLN A 76 21.91 -12.28 -7.43
CA GLN A 76 22.94 -11.34 -7.91
C GLN A 76 22.19 -10.22 -8.65
N LEU A 77 21.62 -9.29 -7.89
CA LEU A 77 21.29 -7.99 -8.44
C LEU A 77 22.63 -7.27 -8.58
N ASP A 78 23.08 -7.09 -9.82
CA ASP A 78 24.17 -6.19 -10.16
C ASP A 78 23.70 -4.76 -9.85
N VAL A 79 23.75 -4.40 -8.56
CA VAL A 79 23.56 -3.03 -8.10
C VAL A 79 24.88 -2.33 -8.37
N GLU A 80 25.06 -1.91 -9.62
CA GLU A 80 25.99 -0.84 -9.96
C GLU A 80 25.58 0.40 -9.15
N GLY A 81 26.31 0.67 -8.06
CA GLY A 81 26.38 2.02 -7.49
C GLY A 81 25.67 2.32 -6.16
N SER A 82 25.42 1.35 -5.27
CA SER A 82 25.10 1.68 -3.87
C SER A 82 26.29 1.34 -2.95
N ASN A 83 27.23 2.28 -2.84
CA ASN A 83 28.29 2.25 -1.83
C ASN A 83 27.67 2.46 -0.44
N VAL A 84 27.18 1.39 0.18
CA VAL A 84 26.92 1.38 1.63
C VAL A 84 28.17 0.79 2.28
N LYS A 85 29.03 1.67 2.79
CA LYS A 85 30.12 1.29 3.69
C LYS A 85 29.51 0.96 5.04
N ASP A 86 29.01 -0.25 5.17
CA ASP A 86 28.63 -0.81 6.45
C ASP A 86 29.90 -1.02 7.26
N THR A 87 29.95 -0.27 8.33
CA THR A 87 31.09 -0.05 9.21
C THR A 87 31.26 -1.29 10.09
N GLU A 88 31.81 -2.36 9.53
CA GLU A 88 32.24 -3.55 10.30
C GLU A 88 33.77 -3.73 10.31
N GLY A 89 34.51 -2.92 9.55
CA GLY A 89 35.98 -2.99 9.47
C GLY A 89 36.75 -2.11 10.46
N SER A 90 36.10 -1.25 11.26
CA SER A 90 36.81 -0.29 12.13
C SER A 90 37.13 -0.82 13.53
N SER A 91 36.37 -1.80 14.05
CA SER A 91 36.60 -2.38 15.38
C SER A 91 37.77 -3.37 15.40
N ASP A 92 37.99 -4.08 14.30
CA ASP A 92 39.05 -5.11 14.20
C ASP A 92 40.45 -4.51 13.97
N LEU A 93 40.49 -3.30 13.43
CA LEU A 93 41.74 -2.56 13.16
C LEU A 93 42.29 -1.94 14.45
N LEU A 94 41.41 -1.52 15.36
CA LEU A 94 41.79 -1.04 16.70
C LEU A 94 42.30 -2.17 17.62
N GLY A 95 41.85 -3.41 17.39
CA GLY A 95 42.35 -4.59 18.11
C GLY A 95 43.74 -5.04 17.65
N LYS A 96 44.02 -4.93 16.35
CA LYS A 96 45.32 -5.33 15.76
C LYS A 96 46.43 -4.30 15.97
N GLU A 97 46.13 -3.01 16.03
CA GLU A 97 47.13 -1.96 16.23
C GLU A 97 47.65 -1.89 17.67
N LYS A 98 46.79 -2.15 18.67
CA LYS A 98 47.19 -2.13 20.09
C LYS A 98 48.18 -3.24 20.49
N ASN A 99 48.36 -4.26 19.65
CA ASN A 99 49.22 -5.41 19.93
C ASN A 99 50.52 -5.42 19.10
N ARG A 100 50.89 -4.26 18.53
CA ARG A 100 52.11 -4.09 17.72
C ARG A 100 53.11 -3.09 18.31
N VAL A 101 53.10 -2.89 19.63
CA VAL A 101 54.18 -2.20 20.37
C VAL A 101 54.62 -3.04 21.55
#